data_AF-A0A2L2YJW5-F1
#
_entry.id   AF-A0A2L2YJW5-F1
#
_cell.length_a   1.000
_cell.length_b   1.000
_cell.length_c   1.000
_cell.angle_alpha   90.00
_cell.angle_beta   90.00
_cell.angle_gamma   90.00
#
_symmetry.space_group_name_H-M   'P 1'
#
loop_
_entity.id
_entity.type
_entity.pdbx_description
1 polymer ?
#
loop_
_entity_poly.entity_id
_entity_poly.type
_entity_poly.pdbx_seq_one_letter_code
_entity_poly.pdbx_strand_id
1 'polypeptide(L)'
;MIFKELKTWHRHRIQCLVNAGVDVLAFETIPAQMETEALVSLLKEFPQTKAWLSFSCQSMDKTAHGEDVGEASKVCAEASNPSQLIAIGVNCCSPEFAVSLLNNIHSALPHYPLIVYPNSGELWDTHTGWKGEKVNPNRVYLNEWVAANAKIIGGCCRTSPEDIADVYEFVQAKKKD
;
A
#
# COMPACT_ATOMS: atom_id res chain seq x y z
N MET A 1 15.18 15.74 1.10
CA MET A 1 15.86 14.97 2.16
C MET A 1 16.81 14.00 1.47
N ILE A 2 18.02 13.83 1.99
CA ILE A 2 18.93 12.77 1.52
C ILE A 2 18.63 11.46 2.25
N PHE A 3 18.97 10.31 1.67
CA PHE A 3 18.65 8.96 2.18
C PHE A 3 18.87 8.77 3.71
N LYS A 4 19.97 9.28 4.24
CA LYS A 4 20.32 9.17 5.68
C LYS A 4 19.38 9.99 6.58
N GLU A 5 18.89 11.12 6.10
CA GLU A 5 17.90 11.95 6.82
C GLU A 5 16.56 11.24 6.90
N LEU A 6 16.11 10.59 5.82
CA LEU A 6 14.88 9.79 5.80
C LEU A 6 14.92 8.67 6.85
N LYS A 7 16.03 7.91 6.90
CA LYS A 7 16.22 6.90 7.94
C LYS A 7 16.17 7.50 9.35
N THR A 8 16.80 8.66 9.55
CA THR A 8 16.83 9.32 10.87
C THR A 8 15.45 9.80 11.28
N TRP A 9 14.69 10.35 10.34
CA TRP A 9 13.32 10.82 10.53
C TRP A 9 12.38 9.69 10.97
N HIS A 10 12.42 8.54 10.29
CA HIS A 10 11.52 7.42 10.58
C HIS A 10 11.90 6.60 11.82
N ARG A 11 13.19 6.57 12.20
CA ARG A 11 13.70 5.66 13.25
C ARG A 11 12.97 5.78 14.58
N HIS A 12 12.74 7.01 15.04
CA HIS A 12 12.10 7.21 16.35
C HIS A 12 10.68 6.62 16.37
N ARG A 13 9.88 6.88 15.33
CA ARG A 13 8.51 6.35 15.24
C ARG A 13 8.48 4.82 15.15
N ILE A 14 9.36 4.24 14.34
CA ILE A 14 9.48 2.78 14.23
C ILE A 14 9.86 2.17 15.59
N GLN A 15 10.88 2.71 16.27
CA GLN A 15 11.29 2.23 17.58
C GLN A 15 10.14 2.29 18.61
N CYS A 16 9.38 3.38 18.65
CA CYS A 16 8.23 3.50 19.54
C CYS A 16 7.17 2.42 19.28
N LEU A 17 6.82 2.19 18.01
CA LEU A 17 5.81 1.19 17.63
C LEU A 17 6.30 -0.24 17.92
N VAL A 18 7.55 -0.54 17.61
CA VAL A 18 8.16 -1.85 17.92
C VAL A 18 8.19 -2.09 19.43
N ASN A 19 8.58 -1.09 20.22
CA ASN A 19 8.58 -1.20 21.69
C ASN A 19 7.17 -1.35 22.28
N ALA A 20 6.15 -0.83 21.60
CA ALA A 20 4.76 -1.03 21.98
C ALA A 20 4.23 -2.43 21.64
N GLY A 21 5.00 -3.25 20.91
CA GLY A 21 4.66 -4.65 20.62
C GLY A 21 3.69 -4.84 19.47
N VAL A 22 3.69 -3.96 18.46
CA VAL A 22 2.88 -4.15 17.25
C VAL A 22 3.29 -5.41 16.48
N ASP A 23 2.31 -6.11 15.90
CA ASP A 23 2.58 -7.31 15.11
C ASP A 23 3.26 -6.99 13.76
N VAL A 24 2.84 -5.90 13.13
CA VAL A 24 3.27 -5.47 11.80
C VAL A 24 3.27 -3.93 11.73
N LEU A 25 4.24 -3.36 11.02
CA LEU A 25 4.26 -1.94 10.66
C LEU A 25 3.61 -1.71 9.28
N ALA A 26 2.73 -0.71 9.20
CA ALA A 26 2.19 -0.22 7.94
C ALA A 26 3.03 0.96 7.43
N PHE A 27 3.87 0.73 6.42
CA PHE A 27 4.54 1.82 5.70
C PHE A 27 3.64 2.30 4.57
N GLU A 28 2.69 3.16 4.91
CA GLU A 28 1.63 3.57 4.00
C GLU A 28 1.78 4.99 3.45
N THR A 29 1.20 5.21 2.26
CA THR A 29 1.17 6.50 1.58
C THR A 29 2.57 7.05 1.34
N ILE A 30 3.50 6.19 0.96
CA ILE A 30 4.87 6.59 0.65
C ILE A 30 4.91 7.11 -0.80
N PRO A 31 5.31 8.37 -1.04
CA PRO A 31 5.18 8.97 -2.37
C PRO A 31 6.34 8.66 -3.31
N ALA A 32 7.51 8.28 -2.77
CA ALA A 32 8.76 8.21 -3.54
C ALA A 32 9.55 6.94 -3.24
N GLN A 33 10.21 6.40 -4.28
CA GLN A 33 11.02 5.20 -4.17
C GLN A 33 12.13 5.35 -3.10
N MET A 34 12.86 6.47 -3.08
CA MET A 34 13.96 6.68 -2.14
C MET A 34 13.54 6.54 -0.67
N GLU A 35 12.31 6.95 -0.34
CA GLU A 35 11.77 6.80 1.02
C GLU A 35 11.44 5.35 1.35
N THR A 36 10.91 4.58 0.40
CA THR A 36 10.69 3.15 0.57
C THR A 36 11.99 2.39 0.82
N GLU A 37 13.05 2.70 0.06
CA GLU A 37 14.38 2.11 0.25
C GLU A 37 14.95 2.45 1.63
N ALA A 38 14.78 3.69 2.08
CA ALA A 38 15.20 4.12 3.41
C ALA A 38 14.45 3.36 4.52
N LEU A 39 13.14 3.18 4.36
CA LEU A 39 12.29 2.45 5.31
C LEU A 39 12.67 0.97 5.40
N VAL A 40 12.81 0.25 4.28
CA VAL A 40 13.17 -1.17 4.30
C VAL A 40 14.63 -1.40 4.73
N SER A 41 15.53 -0.46 4.45
CA SER A 41 16.89 -0.47 4.99
C SER A 41 16.90 -0.28 6.51
N LEU A 42 16.05 0.61 7.03
CA LEU A 42 15.90 0.86 8.46
C LEU A 42 15.23 -0.31 9.19
N LEU A 43 14.27 -0.98 8.55
CA LEU A 43 13.56 -2.13 9.12
C LEU A 43 14.52 -3.28 9.51
N LYS A 44 15.66 -3.41 8.83
CA LYS A 44 16.72 -4.38 9.16
C LYS A 44 17.34 -4.15 10.55
N GLU A 45 17.24 -2.95 11.10
CA GLU A 45 17.66 -2.62 12.48
C GLU A 45 16.71 -3.25 13.53
N PHE A 46 15.56 -3.82 13.10
CA PHE A 46 14.52 -4.43 13.94
C PHE A 46 14.19 -5.87 13.48
N PRO A 47 15.07 -6.87 13.67
CA PRO A 47 15.02 -8.15 12.94
C PRO A 47 13.73 -8.98 13.07
N GLN A 48 12.99 -8.83 14.16
CA GLN A 48 11.74 -9.57 14.40
C GLN A 48 10.49 -8.83 13.87
N THR A 49 10.65 -7.58 13.44
CA THR A 49 9.54 -6.74 13.00
C THR A 49 9.23 -7.00 11.54
N LYS A 50 7.93 -7.18 11.25
CA LYS A 50 7.38 -7.28 9.90
C LYS A 50 6.76 -5.95 9.47
N ALA A 51 6.70 -5.71 8.18
CA ALA A 51 6.03 -4.56 7.60
C ALA A 51 5.39 -4.91 6.26
N TRP A 52 4.34 -4.18 5.87
CA TRP A 52 4.00 -4.01 4.46
C TRP A 52 4.37 -2.60 4.02
N LEU A 53 4.43 -2.41 2.71
CA LEU A 53 4.65 -1.12 2.11
C LEU A 53 3.58 -0.80 1.07
N SER A 54 3.06 0.43 1.08
CA SER A 54 2.14 0.89 0.04
C SER A 54 2.49 2.29 -0.47
N PHE A 55 2.51 2.42 -1.79
CA PHE A 55 2.72 3.68 -2.47
C PHE A 55 1.43 4.48 -2.54
N SER A 56 1.56 5.81 -2.42
CA SER A 56 0.58 6.73 -3.00
C SER A 56 0.93 6.99 -4.46
N CYS A 57 -0.07 7.02 -5.34
CA CYS A 57 0.12 7.10 -6.79
C CYS A 57 -0.69 8.25 -7.39
N GLN A 58 -0.12 8.95 -8.38
CA GLN A 58 -0.78 10.06 -9.08
C GLN A 58 -1.43 9.63 -10.41
N SER A 59 -1.09 8.45 -10.92
CA SER A 59 -1.63 7.88 -12.16
C SER A 59 -1.72 6.35 -12.05
N MET A 60 -2.09 5.70 -13.16
CA MET A 60 -2.22 4.25 -13.28
C MET A 60 -0.89 3.48 -13.26
N ASP A 61 0.24 4.18 -13.34
CA ASP A 61 1.58 3.58 -13.44
C ASP A 61 2.64 4.32 -12.60
N LYS A 62 2.35 5.55 -12.12
CA LYS A 62 3.32 6.37 -11.38
C LYS A 62 3.01 6.51 -9.91
N THR A 63 4.06 6.45 -9.09
CA THR A 63 4.05 6.97 -7.71
C THR A 63 3.70 8.47 -7.70
N ALA A 64 3.36 9.01 -6.54
CA ALA A 64 3.10 10.44 -6.39
C ALA A 64 4.33 11.32 -6.72
N HIS A 65 5.54 10.80 -6.56
CA HIS A 65 6.77 11.50 -6.94
C HIS A 65 7.12 11.34 -8.43
N GLY A 66 6.61 10.30 -9.11
CA GLY A 66 6.71 10.14 -10.57
C GLY A 66 7.52 8.94 -11.05
N GLU A 67 7.98 8.06 -10.16
CA GLU A 67 8.61 6.79 -10.56
C GLU A 67 7.58 5.82 -11.13
N ASP A 68 8.01 4.90 -12.00
CA ASP A 68 7.19 3.73 -12.33
C ASP A 68 7.00 2.86 -11.07
N VAL A 69 5.74 2.53 -10.75
CA VAL A 69 5.41 1.85 -9.49
C VAL A 69 5.94 0.41 -9.46
N GLY A 70 6.00 -0.27 -10.60
CA GLY A 70 6.50 -1.64 -10.70
C GLY A 70 8.00 -1.69 -10.44
N GLU A 71 8.75 -0.81 -11.12
CA GLU A 71 10.20 -0.70 -10.90
C GLU A 71 10.53 -0.24 -9.47
N ALA A 72 9.82 0.76 -8.95
CA ALA A 72 10.01 1.22 -7.57
C ALA A 72 9.73 0.09 -6.54
N SER A 73 8.69 -0.70 -6.78
CA SER A 73 8.36 -1.87 -5.95
C SER A 73 9.45 -2.92 -6.00
N LYS A 74 9.99 -3.20 -7.19
CA LYS A 74 11.07 -4.16 -7.39
C LYS A 74 12.34 -3.74 -6.65
N VAL A 75 12.78 -2.49 -6.82
CA VAL A 75 13.94 -1.95 -6.09
C VAL A 75 13.73 -2.03 -4.57
N CYS A 76 12.54 -1.68 -4.10
CA CYS A 76 12.19 -1.79 -2.69
C CYS A 76 12.26 -3.25 -2.19
N ALA A 77 11.74 -4.21 -2.95
CA ALA A 77 11.80 -5.63 -2.59
C ALA A 77 13.25 -6.14 -2.54
N GLU A 78 14.09 -5.79 -3.52
CA GLU A 78 15.51 -6.14 -3.58
C GLU A 78 16.32 -5.53 -2.42
N ALA A 79 15.98 -4.31 -2.00
CA ALA A 79 16.60 -3.65 -0.86
C ALA A 79 16.12 -4.20 0.50
N SER A 80 15.01 -4.93 0.54
CA SER A 80 14.37 -5.41 1.78
C SER A 80 14.98 -6.71 2.33
N ASN A 81 14.51 -7.14 3.50
CA ASN A 81 14.64 -8.53 3.95
C ASN A 81 13.31 -9.24 3.65
N PRO A 82 13.28 -10.31 2.83
CA PRO A 82 12.04 -11.01 2.46
C PRO A 82 11.24 -11.59 3.63
N SER A 83 11.88 -11.81 4.79
CA SER A 83 11.18 -12.27 6.00
C SER A 83 10.50 -11.13 6.79
N GLN A 84 10.90 -9.88 6.53
CA GLN A 84 10.38 -8.69 7.21
C GLN A 84 9.37 -7.94 6.34
N LEU A 85 9.63 -7.73 5.05
CA LEU A 85 8.67 -7.11 4.15
C LEU A 85 7.72 -8.20 3.61
N ILE A 86 6.44 -8.13 3.98
CA ILE A 86 5.47 -9.22 3.74
C ILE A 86 4.50 -8.93 2.60
N ALA A 87 4.32 -7.66 2.23
CA ALA A 87 3.48 -7.25 1.11
C ALA A 87 3.91 -5.88 0.58
N ILE A 88 3.68 -5.65 -0.72
CA ILE A 88 3.88 -4.36 -1.39
C ILE A 88 2.61 -4.03 -2.18
N GLY A 89 2.22 -2.77 -2.24
CA GLY A 89 1.11 -2.37 -3.10
C GLY A 89 0.80 -0.89 -3.04
N VAL A 90 -0.48 -0.54 -3.02
CA VAL A 90 -0.92 0.86 -3.15
C VAL A 90 -2.06 1.20 -2.20
N ASN A 91 -2.05 2.45 -1.75
CA ASN A 91 -3.15 3.01 -0.98
C ASN A 91 -3.30 4.50 -1.24
N CYS A 92 -4.41 5.05 -0.76
CA CYS A 92 -4.70 6.48 -0.86
C CYS A 92 -4.76 7.03 -2.31
N CYS A 93 -5.04 6.18 -3.29
CA CYS A 93 -5.16 6.54 -4.71
C CYS A 93 -6.61 6.43 -5.20
N SER A 94 -6.89 6.91 -6.41
CA SER A 94 -8.17 6.66 -7.08
C SER A 94 -8.39 5.15 -7.26
N PRO A 95 -9.58 4.59 -6.95
CA PRO A 95 -9.90 3.19 -7.21
C PRO A 95 -9.66 2.75 -8.66
N GLU A 96 -9.90 3.65 -9.62
CA GLU A 96 -9.72 3.38 -11.04
C GLU A 96 -8.26 3.10 -11.42
N PHE A 97 -7.30 3.55 -10.61
CA PHE A 97 -5.88 3.28 -10.83
C PHE A 97 -5.46 1.93 -10.28
N ALA A 98 -6.16 1.43 -9.26
CA ALA A 98 -5.69 0.35 -8.42
C ALA A 98 -5.40 -0.95 -9.19
N VAL A 99 -6.25 -1.33 -10.15
CA VAL A 99 -6.04 -2.55 -10.96
C VAL A 99 -4.78 -2.43 -11.82
N SER A 100 -4.59 -1.31 -12.53
CA SER A 100 -3.41 -1.07 -13.36
C SER A 100 -2.12 -1.04 -12.53
N LEU A 101 -2.17 -0.38 -11.38
CA LEU A 101 -1.05 -0.31 -10.44
C LEU A 101 -0.69 -1.70 -9.90
N LEU A 102 -1.67 -2.49 -9.48
CA LEU A 102 -1.44 -3.87 -9.01
C LEU A 102 -0.86 -4.75 -10.11
N ASN A 103 -1.37 -4.68 -11.34
CA ASN A 103 -0.84 -5.45 -12.46
C ASN A 103 0.61 -5.05 -12.81
N ASN A 104 0.94 -3.75 -12.72
CA ASN A 104 2.31 -3.28 -12.92
C ASN A 104 3.26 -3.87 -11.85
N ILE A 105 2.88 -3.75 -10.56
CA ILE A 105 3.64 -4.34 -9.45
C ILE A 105 3.75 -5.86 -9.60
N HIS A 106 2.66 -6.55 -9.92
CA HIS A 106 2.64 -7.99 -10.11
C HIS A 106 3.56 -8.43 -11.25
N SER A 107 3.59 -7.69 -12.35
CA SER A 107 4.47 -8.00 -13.49
C SER A 107 5.95 -7.88 -13.11
N ALA A 108 6.31 -6.90 -12.27
CA ALA A 108 7.67 -6.73 -11.77
C ALA A 108 8.02 -7.73 -10.64
N LEU A 109 7.03 -8.16 -9.85
CA LEU A 109 7.17 -9.03 -8.68
C LEU A 109 6.10 -10.14 -8.63
N PRO A 110 6.16 -11.16 -9.52
CA PRO A 110 5.06 -12.12 -9.71
C PRO A 110 4.68 -12.96 -8.49
N HIS A 111 5.59 -13.11 -7.53
CA HIS A 111 5.37 -13.96 -6.35
C HIS A 111 5.16 -13.18 -5.06
N TYR A 112 5.14 -11.85 -5.13
CA TYR A 112 5.00 -11.02 -3.93
C TYR A 112 3.51 -10.85 -3.57
N PRO A 113 3.12 -11.04 -2.30
CA PRO A 113 1.77 -10.70 -1.85
C PRO A 113 1.49 -9.22 -2.06
N LEU A 114 0.34 -8.89 -2.66
CA LEU A 114 -0.03 -7.50 -2.88
C LEU A 114 -1.03 -6.99 -1.84
N ILE A 115 -0.95 -5.69 -1.56
CA ILE A 115 -1.87 -4.96 -0.68
C ILE A 115 -2.54 -3.80 -1.41
N VAL A 116 -3.85 -3.63 -1.23
CA VAL A 116 -4.61 -2.56 -1.89
C VAL A 116 -5.71 -2.02 -1.00
N TYR A 117 -5.74 -0.70 -0.84
CA TYR A 117 -6.79 -0.02 -0.09
C TYR A 117 -6.92 1.43 -0.58
N PRO A 118 -7.66 1.68 -1.68
CA PRO A 118 -7.79 3.00 -2.28
C PRO A 118 -8.77 3.89 -1.50
N ASN A 119 -8.93 5.13 -1.97
CA ASN A 119 -9.95 6.08 -1.50
C ASN A 119 -11.34 5.61 -1.94
N SER A 120 -12.41 6.22 -1.45
CA SER A 120 -13.77 5.98 -2.00
C SER A 120 -14.09 6.72 -3.31
N GLY A 121 -13.07 7.15 -4.06
CA GLY A 121 -13.21 7.70 -5.42
C GLY A 121 -13.54 9.19 -5.52
N GLU A 122 -13.84 9.87 -4.41
CA GLU A 122 -13.89 11.33 -4.41
C GLU A 122 -12.50 11.93 -4.75
N LEU A 123 -12.49 13.12 -5.35
CA LEU A 123 -11.30 13.88 -5.65
C LEU A 123 -10.98 14.85 -4.51
N TRP A 124 -9.73 14.89 -4.08
CA TRP A 124 -9.27 15.85 -3.07
C TRP A 124 -8.88 17.18 -3.71
N ASP A 125 -9.48 18.26 -3.23
CA ASP A 125 -9.13 19.64 -3.56
C ASP A 125 -8.52 20.33 -2.33
N THR A 126 -7.36 20.95 -2.47
CA THR A 126 -6.61 21.54 -1.35
C THR A 126 -7.29 22.74 -0.70
N HIS A 127 -8.24 23.38 -1.38
CA HIS A 127 -8.95 24.56 -0.87
C HIS A 127 -10.35 24.21 -0.34
N THR A 128 -10.97 23.19 -0.91
CA THR A 128 -12.40 22.92 -0.70
C THR A 128 -12.69 21.49 -0.23
N GLY A 129 -11.66 20.66 -0.08
CA GLY A 129 -11.75 19.29 0.43
C GLY A 129 -12.23 18.28 -0.60
N TRP A 130 -12.86 17.20 -0.12
CA TRP A 130 -13.35 16.10 -0.97
C TRP A 130 -14.53 16.53 -1.83
N LYS A 131 -14.44 16.26 -3.14
CA LYS A 131 -15.48 16.53 -4.15
C LYS A 131 -15.85 15.26 -4.92
N GLY A 132 -17.09 15.22 -5.40
CA GLY A 132 -17.62 14.10 -6.16
C GLY A 132 -18.42 13.13 -5.31
N GLU A 133 -18.84 12.05 -5.93
CA GLU A 133 -19.67 11.03 -5.30
C GLU A 133 -18.80 9.92 -4.71
N LYS A 134 -19.16 9.51 -3.49
CA LYS A 134 -18.56 8.34 -2.86
C LYS A 134 -18.95 7.10 -3.65
N VAL A 135 -17.97 6.37 -4.18
CA VAL A 135 -18.14 4.99 -4.62
C VAL A 135 -17.69 4.03 -3.52
N ASN A 136 -18.27 2.84 -3.49
CA ASN A 136 -17.71 1.74 -2.70
C ASN A 136 -16.78 0.95 -3.61
N PRO A 137 -15.45 1.19 -3.55
CA PRO A 137 -14.52 0.60 -4.49
C PRO A 137 -14.41 -0.91 -4.31
N ASN A 138 -14.66 -1.42 -3.11
CA ASN A 138 -14.58 -2.85 -2.81
C ASN A 138 -15.65 -3.60 -3.61
N ARG A 139 -16.90 -3.12 -3.62
CA ARG A 139 -17.97 -3.74 -4.42
C ARG A 139 -17.68 -3.76 -5.92
N VAL A 140 -16.96 -2.75 -6.41
CA VAL A 140 -16.69 -2.59 -7.84
C VAL A 140 -15.50 -3.45 -8.27
N TYR A 141 -14.39 -3.42 -7.51
CA TYR A 141 -13.09 -3.89 -7.99
C TYR A 141 -12.53 -5.13 -7.27
N LEU A 142 -13.21 -5.68 -6.25
CA LEU A 142 -12.70 -6.80 -5.45
C LEU A 142 -12.24 -8.00 -6.28
N ASN A 143 -13.01 -8.41 -7.30
CA ASN A 143 -12.65 -9.53 -8.17
C ASN A 143 -11.35 -9.27 -8.95
N GLU A 144 -11.19 -8.05 -9.46
CA GLU A 144 -10.02 -7.66 -10.25
C GLU A 144 -8.77 -7.56 -9.37
N TRP A 145 -8.91 -7.01 -8.16
CA TRP A 145 -7.80 -6.96 -7.21
C TRP A 145 -7.34 -8.36 -6.79
N VAL A 146 -8.27 -9.28 -6.51
CA VAL A 146 -7.91 -10.66 -6.18
C VAL A 146 -7.29 -11.40 -7.38
N ALA A 147 -7.80 -11.16 -8.59
CA ALA A 147 -7.20 -11.68 -9.82
C ALA A 147 -5.76 -11.16 -10.03
N ALA A 148 -5.49 -9.91 -9.63
CA ALA A 148 -4.15 -9.32 -9.60
C ALA A 148 -3.29 -9.77 -8.40
N ASN A 149 -3.68 -10.83 -7.70
CA ASN A 149 -2.97 -11.42 -6.55
C ASN A 149 -2.92 -10.55 -5.27
N ALA A 150 -3.86 -9.62 -5.10
CA ALA A 150 -4.04 -8.93 -3.82
C ALA A 150 -4.43 -9.92 -2.71
N LYS A 151 -3.68 -9.87 -1.59
CA LYS A 151 -3.89 -10.70 -0.39
C LYS A 151 -4.38 -9.89 0.80
N ILE A 152 -4.11 -8.60 0.82
CA ILE A 152 -4.56 -7.67 1.85
C ILE A 152 -5.38 -6.58 1.15
N ILE A 153 -6.66 -6.47 1.52
CA ILE A 153 -7.62 -5.57 0.89
C ILE A 153 -8.32 -4.76 1.98
N GLY A 154 -8.48 -3.46 1.76
CA GLY A 154 -9.16 -2.57 2.71
C GLY A 154 -9.63 -1.27 2.07
N GLY A 155 -9.72 -0.21 2.87
CA GLY A 155 -10.11 1.12 2.44
C GLY A 155 -9.23 2.21 3.07
N CYS A 156 -9.01 3.30 2.36
CA CYS A 156 -8.28 4.47 2.86
C CYS A 156 -9.26 5.64 3.09
N CYS A 157 -8.94 6.83 2.59
CA CYS A 157 -9.75 8.02 2.82
C CYS A 157 -11.21 7.81 2.40
N ARG A 158 -12.13 8.28 3.27
CA ARG A 158 -13.58 8.34 3.02
C ARG A 158 -14.29 6.98 2.90
N THR A 159 -13.55 5.89 3.10
CA THR A 159 -14.12 4.57 3.36
C THR A 159 -14.67 4.46 4.79
N SER A 160 -15.49 3.44 5.01
CA SER A 160 -16.30 3.23 6.21
C SER A 160 -16.37 1.74 6.57
N PRO A 161 -16.78 1.38 7.80
CA PRO A 161 -16.96 -0.02 8.18
C PRO A 161 -17.85 -0.82 7.23
N GLU A 162 -18.86 -0.18 6.63
CA GLU A 162 -19.74 -0.79 5.62
C GLU A 162 -18.96 -1.22 4.37
N ASP A 163 -18.00 -0.42 3.91
CA ASP A 163 -17.15 -0.79 2.77
C ASP A 163 -16.26 -2.00 3.10
N ILE A 164 -15.82 -2.12 4.36
CA ILE A 164 -15.02 -3.25 4.83
C ILE A 164 -15.87 -4.52 5.01
N ALA A 165 -17.15 -4.38 5.39
CA ALA A 165 -18.07 -5.51 5.48
C ALA A 165 -18.21 -6.24 4.13
N ASP A 166 -18.20 -5.51 3.01
CA ASP A 166 -18.24 -6.13 1.67
C ASP A 166 -16.98 -6.96 1.37
N VAL A 167 -15.79 -6.52 1.82
CA VAL A 167 -14.56 -7.31 1.72
C VAL A 167 -14.68 -8.60 2.52
N TYR A 168 -15.23 -8.51 3.73
CA TYR A 168 -15.47 -9.68 4.57
C TYR A 168 -16.41 -10.67 3.89
N GLU A 169 -17.58 -10.21 3.42
CA GLU A 169 -18.56 -11.05 2.73
C GLU A 169 -17.98 -11.74 1.50
N PHE A 170 -17.22 -11.00 0.69
CA PHE A 170 -16.51 -11.54 -0.47
C PHE A 170 -15.55 -12.67 -0.10
N VAL A 171 -14.71 -12.46 0.93
CA VAL A 171 -13.76 -13.47 1.40
C VAL A 171 -14.48 -14.69 1.96
N GLN A 172 -15.60 -14.52 2.68
CA GLN A 172 -16.40 -15.65 3.18
C GLN A 172 -17.04 -16.47 2.07
N ALA A 173 -17.50 -15.82 1.00
CA ALA A 173 -18.04 -16.51 -0.18
C ALA A 173 -16.95 -17.37 -0.84
N LYS A 174 -15.75 -16.82 -1.06
CA LYS A 174 -14.62 -17.53 -1.69
C LYS A 174 -14.08 -18.71 -0.89
N LYS A 175 -14.27 -18.76 0.44
CA LYS A 175 -13.86 -19.91 1.27
C LYS A 175 -14.79 -21.12 1.14
N LYS A 176 -15.98 -20.94 0.58
CA LYS A 176 -16.98 -22.01 0.40
C LYS A 176 -16.87 -22.69 -0.97
N ASP A 177 -16.18 -22.05 -1.92
CA ASP A 177 -15.84 -22.58 -3.23
C ASP A 177 -14.61 -23.51 -3.15
#